data_AF-A0A0C2DVA5-F1
#
_entry.id   AF-A0A0C2DVA5-F1
#
_cell.length_a   1.000
_cell.length_b   1.000
_cell.length_c   1.000
_cell.angle_alpha   90.00
_cell.angle_beta   90.00
_cell.angle_gamma   90.00
#
_symmetry.space_group_name_H-M   'P 1'
#
loop_
_entity.id
_entity.type
_entity.pdbx_description
1 polymer ?
#
loop_
_entity_poly.entity_id
_entity_poly.type
_entity_poly.pdbx_seq_one_letter_code
_entity_poly.pdbx_strand_id
1 'polypeptide(L)'
;MEKTRVQFRVRVLRLKLWEKVFVCGSDVSLGEWDPLKSFPLTKSLTDSDVWIGNTEISDPVDEVKYRYMVGYYLDPCTEGSKQLLIVHRYTL
;
A
#
# COMPACT_ATOMS: atom_id res chain seq x y z
N MET A 1 22.99 5.03 -5.53
CA MET A 1 21.80 4.56 -6.25
C MET A 1 20.90 5.76 -6.42
N GLU A 2 20.56 6.08 -7.64
CA GLU A 2 19.60 7.14 -7.94
C GLU A 2 18.20 6.69 -7.50
N LYS A 3 17.37 7.66 -7.11
CA LYS A 3 16.03 7.39 -6.62
C LYS A 3 15.07 8.25 -7.40
N THR A 4 14.02 7.63 -7.91
CA THR A 4 12.94 8.30 -8.61
C THR A 4 11.73 8.42 -7.70
N ARG A 5 11.20 9.64 -7.57
CA ARG A 5 9.96 9.87 -6.83
C ARG A 5 8.76 9.47 -7.69
N VAL A 6 8.01 8.48 -7.22
CA VAL A 6 6.83 7.94 -7.92
C VAL A 6 5.58 8.21 -7.10
N GLN A 7 4.50 8.59 -7.79
CA GLN A 7 3.16 8.67 -7.20
C GLN A 7 2.32 7.48 -7.66
N PHE A 8 1.93 6.64 -6.70
CA PHE A 8 0.93 5.60 -6.93
C PHE A 8 -0.47 6.19 -6.77
N ARG A 9 -1.36 5.87 -7.71
CA ARG A 9 -2.75 6.34 -7.71
C ARG A 9 -3.68 5.24 -8.21
N VAL A 10 -4.73 4.95 -7.44
CA VAL A 10 -5.75 3.95 -7.82
C VAL A 10 -7.14 4.41 -7.40
N ARG A 11 -8.16 4.09 -8.21
CA ARG A 11 -9.57 4.28 -7.84
C ARG A 11 -10.13 2.96 -7.34
N VAL A 12 -10.71 2.96 -6.14
CA VAL A 12 -11.33 1.78 -5.52
C VAL A 12 -12.71 2.15 -4.98
N LEU A 13 -13.76 1.58 -5.57
CA LEU A 13 -15.14 1.86 -5.21
C LEU A 13 -15.60 0.98 -4.04
N ARG A 14 -16.57 1.50 -3.26
CA ARG A 14 -17.33 0.73 -2.26
C ARG A 14 -16.49 0.15 -1.12
N LEU A 15 -15.41 0.82 -0.72
CA LEU A 15 -14.65 0.44 0.47
C LEU A 15 -15.43 0.74 1.76
N LYS A 16 -15.28 -0.14 2.74
CA LYS A 16 -15.73 0.10 4.11
C LYS A 16 -14.84 1.16 4.77
N LEU A 17 -15.35 1.82 5.82
CA LEU A 17 -14.63 2.90 6.50
C LEU A 17 -13.29 2.44 7.11
N TRP A 18 -13.24 1.19 7.56
CA TRP A 18 -12.06 0.56 8.15
C TRP A 18 -11.10 -0.06 7.12
N GLU A 19 -11.50 -0.15 5.86
CA GLU A 19 -10.63 -0.67 4.80
C GLU A 19 -9.61 0.37 4.36
N LYS A 20 -8.42 -0.11 4.04
CA LYS A 20 -7.26 0.65 3.59
C LYS A 20 -6.74 0.06 2.29
N VAL A 21 -6.10 0.91 1.49
CA VAL A 21 -5.47 0.52 0.23
C VAL A 21 -3.96 0.61 0.36
N PHE A 22 -3.27 -0.38 -0.20
CA PHE A 22 -1.83 -0.52 -0.13
C PHE A 22 -1.24 -0.81 -1.51
N VAL A 23 0.06 -0.56 -1.65
CA VAL A 23 0.88 -1.02 -2.78
C VAL A 23 1.94 -1.96 -2.23
N CYS A 24 2.01 -3.16 -2.79
CA CYS A 24 3.05 -4.13 -2.47
C CYS A 24 3.79 -4.49 -3.75
N GLY A 25 5.11 -4.53 -3.72
CA GLY A 25 5.90 -4.68 -4.94
C GLY A 25 7.34 -5.10 -4.69
N SER A 26 8.11 -5.13 -5.78
CA SER A 26 9.47 -5.65 -5.81
C SER A 26 10.52 -4.73 -5.18
N ASP A 27 10.25 -3.42 -5.10
CA ASP A 27 11.16 -2.47 -4.45
C ASP A 27 11.02 -2.51 -2.93
N VAL A 28 12.11 -2.20 -2.22
CA VAL A 28 12.15 -2.18 -0.75
C VAL A 28 11.14 -1.22 -0.13
N SER A 29 10.88 -0.07 -0.77
CA SER A 29 9.87 0.88 -0.31
C SER A 29 8.43 0.38 -0.51
N LEU A 30 8.25 -0.66 -1.34
CA LEU A 30 6.98 -1.36 -1.56
C LEU A 30 6.89 -2.68 -0.80
N GLY A 31 7.87 -2.98 0.05
CA GLY A 31 7.84 -4.12 0.97
C GLY A 31 8.35 -5.44 0.40
N GLU A 32 8.96 -5.48 -0.79
CA GLU A 32 9.57 -6.69 -1.37
C GLU A 32 8.63 -7.90 -1.40
N TRP A 33 7.37 -7.66 -1.80
CA TRP A 33 6.29 -8.66 -1.79
C TRP A 33 5.85 -9.19 -0.41
N ASP A 34 6.33 -8.61 0.69
CA ASP A 34 5.79 -8.83 2.04
C ASP A 34 4.60 -7.88 2.28
N PRO A 35 3.35 -8.39 2.35
CA PRO A 35 2.19 -7.54 2.55
C PRO A 35 2.23 -6.74 3.86
N LEU A 36 2.88 -7.28 4.90
CA LEU A 36 3.02 -6.59 6.20
C LEU A 36 3.94 -5.37 6.12
N LYS A 37 4.77 -5.29 5.07
CA LYS A 37 5.65 -4.16 4.76
C LYS A 37 5.15 -3.31 3.58
N SER A 38 3.94 -3.60 3.09
CA SER A 38 3.37 -2.87 1.96
C SER A 38 3.19 -1.39 2.25
N PHE A 39 3.29 -0.59 1.21
CA PHE A 39 3.22 0.86 1.28
C PHE A 39 1.74 1.31 1.39
N PRO A 40 1.33 2.01 2.47
CA PRO A 40 -0.04 2.45 2.63
C PRO A 40 -0.36 3.67 1.75
N LEU A 41 -1.52 3.64 1.09
CA LEU A 41 -2.07 4.80 0.40
C LEU A 41 -3.03 5.57 1.31
N THR A 42 -3.23 6.85 1.02
CA THR A 42 -4.20 7.71 1.69
C THR A 42 -5.31 8.12 0.73
N LYS A 43 -6.51 8.40 1.25
CA LYS A 43 -7.60 8.93 0.42
C LYS A 43 -7.22 10.31 -0.13
N SER A 44 -7.52 10.52 -1.41
CA SER A 44 -7.41 11.82 -2.05
C SER A 44 -8.36 12.82 -1.38
N LEU A 45 -7.89 14.06 -1.25
CA LEU A 45 -8.66 15.16 -0.66
C LEU A 45 -9.82 15.61 -1.55
N THR A 46 -9.74 15.34 -2.86
CA THR A 46 -10.69 15.83 -3.87
C THR A 46 -11.62 14.75 -4.42
N ASP A 47 -11.33 13.47 -4.15
CA ASP A 47 -12.10 12.33 -4.66
C ASP A 47 -12.00 11.16 -3.68
N SER A 48 -13.10 10.86 -2.98
CA SER A 48 -13.13 9.89 -1.88
C SER A 48 -12.92 8.43 -2.32
N ASP A 49 -13.02 8.15 -3.61
CA ASP A 49 -12.78 6.83 -4.21
C ASP A 49 -11.34 6.69 -4.75
N VAL A 50 -10.55 7.77 -4.74
CA VAL A 50 -9.16 7.75 -5.19
C VAL A 50 -8.21 7.66 -4.00
N TRP A 51 -7.23 6.77 -4.12
CA TRP A 51 -6.16 6.58 -3.14
C TRP A 51 -4.82 6.92 -3.77
N ILE A 52 -3.98 7.64 -3.04
CA ILE A 52 -2.69 8.15 -3.50
C ILE A 52 -1.60 7.91 -2.48
N GLY A 53 -0.36 7.85 -2.96
CA GLY A 53 0.81 7.80 -2.10
C GLY A 53 2.09 8.06 -2.90
N ASN A 54 3.02 8.79 -2.31
CA ASN A 54 4.28 9.14 -2.94
C ASN A 54 5.40 8.43 -2.20
N THR A 55 6.26 7.72 -2.92
CA THR A 55 7.46 7.09 -2.37
C THR A 55 8.63 7.26 -3.33
N GLU A 56 9.84 7.12 -2.80
CA GLU A 56 11.05 7.04 -3.60
C GLU A 56 11.30 5.58 -3.95
N ILE A 57 11.33 5.26 -5.23
CA ILE A 57 11.75 3.96 -5.71
C ILE A 57 13.23 4.05 -6.05
N SER A 58 14.00 3.05 -5.63
CA SER A 58 15.37 2.92 -6.11
C SER A 58 15.30 2.69 -7.61
N ASP A 59 16.06 3.44 -8.43
CA ASP A 59 16.02 3.22 -9.87
C ASP A 59 16.36 1.76 -10.17
N PRO A 60 15.39 0.96 -10.66
CA PRO A 60 15.64 -0.44 -10.91
C PRO A 60 16.53 -0.55 -12.15
N VAL A 61 17.39 -1.57 -12.16
CA VAL A 61 18.20 -1.88 -13.35
C VAL A 61 17.31 -2.40 -14.50
N ASP A 62 16.14 -2.98 -14.19
CA ASP A 62 15.20 -3.56 -15.16
C ASP A 62 13.78 -2.95 -15.08
N GLU A 63 13.01 -3.25 -14.02
CA GLU A 63 11.61 -2.82 -13.87
C GLU A 63 11.10 -2.90 -12.41
N VAL A 64 10.10 -2.09 -12.06
CA VAL A 64 9.36 -2.19 -10.78
C VAL A 64 8.06 -2.95 -11.01
N LYS A 65 7.86 -4.05 -10.29
CA LYS A 65 6.60 -4.81 -10.29
C LYS A 65 5.84 -4.52 -9.00
N TYR A 66 4.53 -4.33 -9.10
CA TYR A 66 3.69 -4.05 -7.93
C TYR A 66 2.24 -4.50 -8.12
N ARG A 67 1.49 -4.56 -7.02
CA ARG A 67 0.04 -4.80 -6.97
C ARG A 67 -0.62 -3.90 -5.93
N TYR A 68 -1.85 -3.50 -6.20
CA TYR A 68 -2.71 -2.86 -5.22
C TYR A 68 -3.41 -3.92 -4.36
N MET A 69 -3.52 -3.65 -3.06
CA MET A 69 -4.21 -4.52 -2.11
C MET A 69 -5.19 -3.72 -1.27
N VAL A 70 -6.27 -4.38 -0.87
CA VAL A 70 -7.20 -3.88 0.13
C VAL A 70 -7.08 -4.74 1.38
N GLY A 71 -6.99 -4.10 2.54
CA GLY A 71 -6.89 -4.76 3.83
C GLY A 71 -7.35 -3.88 4.97
N TYR A 72 -7.22 -4.39 6.18
CA TYR A 72 -7.53 -3.67 7.42
C TYR A 72 -6.60 -4.13 8.54
N TYR A 73 -6.40 -3.25 9.51
CA TYR A 73 -5.61 -3.56 10.70
C TYR A 73 -6.53 -4.09 11.79
N LEU A 74 -6.11 -5.19 12.41
CA LEU A 74 -6.66 -5.67 13.67
C LEU A 74 -5.87 -5.07 14.82
N ASP A 75 -6.58 -4.59 15.82
CA ASP A 75 -5.97 -4.15 17.06
C ASP A 75 -5.31 -5.34 17.77
N PRO A 76 -4.14 -5.12 18.39
CA PRO A 76 -3.43 -6.18 19.10
C PRO A 76 -4.26 -6.66 20.29
N CYS A 77 -4.40 -7.99 20.44
CA CYS A 77 -5.04 -8.58 21.61
C CYS A 77 -4.14 -8.59 22.86
N THR A 78 -2.88 -8.20 22.71
CA THR A 78 -1.88 -8.20 23.78
C THR A 78 -1.14 -6.88 23.80
N GLU A 79 -1.03 -6.28 24.98
CA GLU A 79 -0.33 -5.01 25.17
C GLU A 79 1.12 -5.10 24.67
N GLY A 80 1.56 -4.10 23.92
CA GLY A 80 2.89 -4.05 23.30
C GLY A 80 3.03 -4.81 21.96
N SER A 81 2.00 -5.50 21.49
CA SER A 81 2.03 -6.16 20.17
C SER A 81 1.71 -5.19 19.02
N LYS A 82 2.23 -5.47 17.82
CA LYS A 82 1.92 -4.69 16.61
C LYS A 82 0.52 -5.04 16.10
N GLN A 83 -0.15 -4.08 15.47
CA GLN A 83 -1.37 -4.33 14.71
C GLN A 83 -1.12 -5.33 13.60
N LEU A 84 -2.08 -6.23 13.38
CA LEU A 84 -2.00 -7.26 12.34
C LEU A 84 -2.74 -6.77 11.09
N LEU A 85 -2.03 -6.70 9.96
CA LEU A 85 -2.67 -6.43 8.67
C LEU A 85 -3.30 -7.70 8.11
N ILE A 86 -4.60 -7.65 7.82
CA ILE A 86 -5.31 -8.69 7.09
C ILE A 86 -5.56 -8.19 5.66
N VAL A 87 -4.97 -8.89 4.68
CA VAL A 87 -5.24 -8.66 3.26
C VAL A 87 -6.48 -9.45 2.86
N HIS A 88 -7.50 -8.76 2.36
CA HIS A 88 -8.77 -9.41 2.02
C HIS A 88 -9.03 -9.51 0.51
N ARG A 89 -8.26 -8.77 -0.31
CA ARG A 89 -8.47 -8.62 -1.77
C ARG A 89 -7.23 -8.04 -2.44
N TYR A 90 -6.85 -8.63 -3.56
CA TYR A 90 -5.94 -8.02 -4.53
C TYR A 90 -6.78 -7.32 -5.60
N THR A 91 -6.47 -6.05 -5.87
CA THR A 91 -7.12 -5.24 -6.91
C THR A 91 -6.29 -5.29 -8.19
N LEU A 92 -6.96 -5.41 -9.34
CA LEU A 92 -6.38 -5.46 -10.68
C LEU A 92 -5.60 -4.18 -11.01
#